data_AF-A0A2S0RH43-F1
#
_entry.id   AF-A0A2S0RH43-F1
#
_cell.length_a   1.000
_cell.length_b   1.000
_cell.length_c   1.000
_cell.angle_alpha   90.00
_cell.angle_beta   90.00
_cell.angle_gamma   90.00
#
_symmetry.space_group_name_H-M   'P 1'
#
loop_
_entity.id
_entity.type
_entity.pdbx_description
1 polymer ?
#
loop_
_entity_poly.entity_id
_entity_poly.type
_entity_poly.pdbx_seq_one_letter_code
_entity_poly.pdbx_strand_id
1 'polypeptide(L)'
;MKKAILFFLTLGNCILYSQYSGYYNINTNSNIDVNANINHNISGNVYEYKTITTIDYGALQLANAQNEKNRLELQRFQDEREKEIALQIAADPLKAYDYGSWFTISSKDKIWKEDKNSKENLKKIRENTGFKEFNIEYVIPNPLIFTMLSAHKFQNVSPDGVKADIYIYLPVYNKNNVEFDFEKDFENVVVGSEVEQVDDQNKLRKIFFHKKELNRATIYGINGYRSTYIWEDKLEDGITNNYQYTVEKLGNGYQLLVKVRYYGNKSEVDFEKLEGRRYYLKPLVEKIIATAKVSDLEILKK
;
A
#
# COMPACT_ATOMS: atom_id res chain seq x y z
N MET A 1 -23.38 -13.16 21.77
CA MET A 1 -22.04 -13.16 22.41
C MET A 1 -21.14 -12.20 21.66
N LYS A 2 -20.49 -11.30 22.40
CA LYS A 2 -19.78 -10.10 21.95
C LYS A 2 -18.60 -10.42 21.01
N LYS A 3 -18.59 -9.86 19.80
CA LYS A 3 -17.36 -9.63 19.03
C LYS A 3 -17.33 -8.16 18.65
N ALA A 4 -16.87 -7.35 19.60
CA ALA A 4 -16.54 -5.96 19.35
C ALA A 4 -15.24 -5.92 18.57
N ILE A 5 -15.33 -5.53 17.30
CA ILE A 5 -14.20 -5.08 16.48
C ILE A 5 -13.92 -3.65 16.92
N LEU A 6 -12.97 -3.48 17.83
CA LEU A 6 -12.22 -2.27 18.06
C LEU A 6 -11.11 -2.62 19.05
N PHE A 7 -9.87 -2.78 18.60
CA PHE A 7 -8.72 -2.59 19.49
C PHE A 7 -7.48 -2.23 18.68
N PHE A 8 -7.34 -0.92 18.46
CA PHE A 8 -6.04 -0.27 18.40
C PHE A 8 -5.52 -0.16 19.84
N LEU A 9 -4.24 -0.50 20.04
CA LEU A 9 -3.42 -0.24 21.24
C LEU A 9 -3.83 -0.92 22.56
N THR A 10 -3.11 -1.98 22.93
CA THR A 10 -2.55 -2.12 24.31
C THR A 10 -1.34 -3.04 24.31
N LEU A 11 -0.22 -2.49 24.76
CA LEU A 11 1.11 -3.11 24.90
C LEU A 11 1.17 -4.08 26.08
N GLY A 12 1.82 -5.23 25.88
CA GLY A 12 2.31 -6.11 26.94
C GLY A 12 3.78 -6.42 26.71
N ASN A 13 4.65 -5.90 27.58
CA ASN A 13 6.11 -5.99 27.50
C ASN A 13 6.61 -7.43 27.66
N CYS A 14 7.25 -7.98 26.63
CA CYS A 14 8.21 -9.07 26.75
C CYS A 14 9.36 -8.80 25.76
N ILE A 15 10.46 -8.24 26.27
CA ILE A 15 11.67 -7.96 25.50
C ILE A 15 12.40 -9.29 25.28
N LEU A 16 12.48 -9.74 24.03
CA LEU A 16 13.43 -10.76 23.58
C LEU A 16 14.25 -10.14 22.45
N TYR A 17 15.57 -10.10 22.63
CA TYR A 17 16.50 -9.52 21.66
C TYR A 17 16.76 -10.52 20.53
N SER A 18 16.35 -10.20 19.29
CA SER A 18 16.93 -10.81 18.09
C SER A 18 17.93 -9.85 17.44
N GLN A 19 18.87 -10.40 16.66
CA GLN A 19 19.84 -9.62 15.90
C GLN A 19 19.14 -9.05 14.65
N TYR A 20 18.99 -7.72 14.54
CA TYR A 20 18.27 -7.03 13.46
C TYR A 20 19.21 -6.33 12.47
N SER A 21 18.74 -6.09 11.24
CA SER A 21 19.54 -5.49 10.17
C SER A 21 19.81 -3.99 10.42
N GLY A 22 21.07 -3.57 10.24
CA GLY A 22 21.52 -2.19 10.48
C GLY A 22 21.16 -1.17 9.38
N TYR A 23 20.23 -1.50 8.49
CA TYR A 23 19.94 -0.71 7.27
C TYR A 23 19.41 0.71 7.58
N TYR A 24 18.75 0.89 8.73
CA TYR A 24 18.19 2.17 9.18
C TYR A 24 18.88 2.70 10.45
N ASN A 25 20.20 2.55 10.58
CA ASN A 25 20.92 3.24 11.66
C ASN A 25 20.83 4.75 11.45
N ILE A 26 20.07 5.42 12.34
CA ILE A 26 19.98 6.88 12.39
C ILE A 26 21.31 7.40 12.95
N ASN A 27 22.24 7.73 12.06
CA ASN A 27 23.45 8.43 12.45
C ASN A 27 23.12 9.93 12.54
N THR A 28 23.13 10.48 13.76
CA THR A 28 22.97 11.91 14.01
C THR A 28 24.25 12.64 13.60
N ASN A 29 24.15 13.40 12.49
CA ASN A 29 25.01 14.52 12.11
C ASN A 29 26.53 14.29 12.02
N SER A 30 27.06 14.34 10.79
CA SER A 30 28.37 14.95 10.52
C SER A 30 28.43 15.46 9.09
N ASN A 31 28.41 16.79 8.91
CA ASN A 31 28.80 17.43 7.64
C ASN A 31 30.25 17.10 7.34
N ILE A 32 30.51 16.38 6.26
CA ILE A 32 31.87 16.23 5.70
C ILE A 32 31.76 16.36 4.18
N ASP A 33 32.23 17.50 3.66
CA ASP A 33 32.49 17.68 2.23
C ASP A 33 33.75 16.91 1.85
N VAL A 34 33.62 15.87 1.01
CA VAL A 34 34.77 15.23 0.35
C VAL A 34 34.54 15.20 -1.15
N ASN A 35 35.34 16.00 -1.85
CA ASN A 35 35.47 15.95 -3.31
C ASN A 35 36.58 14.94 -3.64
N ALA A 36 36.22 13.69 -3.94
CA ALA A 36 37.18 12.66 -4.35
C ALA A 36 36.72 11.97 -5.65
N ASN A 37 37.55 12.09 -6.68
CA ASN A 37 37.41 11.39 -7.94
C ASN A 37 38.14 10.04 -7.81
N ILE A 38 37.40 8.93 -7.72
CA ILE A 38 37.99 7.59 -7.52
C ILE A 38 37.54 6.66 -8.63
N ASN A 39 38.51 6.17 -9.40
CA ASN A 39 38.35 5.17 -10.44
C ASN A 39 38.80 3.81 -9.90
N HIS A 40 37.87 2.91 -9.59
CA HIS A 40 38.19 1.54 -9.15
C HIS A 40 37.46 0.50 -9.99
N ASN A 41 38.24 -0.33 -10.68
CA ASN A 41 37.78 -1.62 -11.21
C ASN A 41 37.63 -2.59 -10.04
N ILE A 42 36.41 -3.09 -9.80
CA ILE A 42 36.14 -4.11 -8.77
C ILE A 42 35.53 -5.34 -9.44
N SER A 43 36.29 -6.43 -9.46
CA SER A 43 35.78 -7.78 -9.74
C SER A 43 35.55 -8.51 -8.42
N GLY A 44 34.30 -8.54 -7.95
CA GLY A 44 33.86 -9.26 -6.76
C GLY A 44 32.46 -8.82 -6.34
N ASN A 45 31.60 -9.76 -5.91
CA ASN A 45 30.26 -9.45 -5.40
C ASN A 45 30.38 -8.77 -4.03
N VAL A 46 30.33 -7.43 -4.02
CA VAL A 46 30.25 -6.61 -2.82
C VAL A 46 28.78 -6.38 -2.50
N TYR A 47 28.30 -6.89 -1.37
CA TYR A 47 27.01 -6.47 -0.80
C TYR A 47 27.22 -5.13 -0.10
N GLU A 48 26.98 -4.05 -0.84
CA GLU A 48 27.12 -2.67 -0.34
C GLU A 48 25.83 -2.25 0.36
N TYR A 49 25.91 -2.01 1.67
CA TYR A 49 24.78 -1.52 2.47
C TYR A 49 24.59 -0.01 2.23
N LYS A 50 23.69 0.35 1.29
CA LYS A 50 23.33 1.75 1.02
C LYS A 50 22.36 2.29 2.07
N THR A 51 22.76 3.34 2.79
CA THR A 51 21.83 4.14 3.61
C THR A 51 20.98 5.04 2.70
N ILE A 52 19.74 5.38 3.08
CA ILE A 52 18.74 6.09 2.25
C ILE A 52 19.29 7.36 1.54
N THR A 53 20.31 8.02 2.09
CA THR A 53 20.99 9.18 1.47
C THR A 53 21.80 8.85 0.21
N THR A 54 21.96 7.58 -0.14
CA THR A 54 22.74 7.08 -1.29
C THR A 54 21.89 6.29 -2.30
N ILE A 55 20.57 6.23 -2.11
CA ILE A 55 19.67 5.55 -3.05
C ILE A 55 19.35 6.48 -4.22
N ASP A 56 19.83 6.12 -5.41
CA ASP A 56 19.44 6.77 -6.65
C ASP A 56 18.08 6.23 -7.13
N TYR A 57 17.01 6.89 -6.68
CA TYR A 57 15.64 6.55 -7.09
C TYR A 57 15.43 6.63 -8.61
N GLY A 58 16.17 7.47 -9.32
CA GLY A 58 16.11 7.56 -10.78
C GLY A 58 16.67 6.30 -11.43
N ALA A 59 17.85 5.84 -10.98
CA ALA A 59 18.43 4.59 -11.44
C ALA A 59 17.53 3.38 -11.12
N LEU A 60 16.94 3.33 -9.92
CA LEU A 60 16.01 2.26 -9.54
C LEU A 60 14.73 2.28 -10.38
N GLN A 61 14.21 3.47 -10.72
CA GLN A 61 13.06 3.61 -11.62
C GLN A 61 13.39 3.06 -13.01
N LEU A 62 14.54 3.42 -13.57
CA LEU A 62 14.98 2.93 -14.88
C LEU A 62 15.17 1.41 -14.88
N ALA A 63 15.77 0.85 -13.82
CA ALA A 63 15.93 -0.59 -13.66
C ALA A 63 14.56 -1.30 -13.60
N ASN A 64 13.59 -0.74 -12.87
CA ASN A 64 12.23 -1.27 -12.81
C ASN A 64 11.52 -1.21 -14.17
N ALA A 65 11.63 -0.10 -14.89
CA ALA A 65 11.06 0.07 -16.22
C ALA A 65 11.66 -0.95 -17.21
N GLN A 66 12.99 -1.14 -17.17
CA GLN A 66 13.66 -2.13 -18.01
C GLN A 66 13.27 -3.57 -17.65
N ASN A 67 13.16 -3.90 -16.36
CA ASN A 67 12.68 -5.21 -15.92
C ASN A 67 11.24 -5.48 -16.37
N GLU A 68 10.38 -4.46 -16.28
CA GLU A 68 9.00 -4.54 -16.74
C GLU A 68 8.93 -4.74 -18.26
N LYS A 69 9.75 -3.99 -19.00
CA LYS A 69 9.90 -4.13 -20.45
C LYS A 69 10.34 -5.55 -20.82
N ASN A 70 11.40 -6.07 -20.20
CA ASN A 70 11.89 -7.43 -20.44
C ASN A 70 10.80 -8.47 -20.14
N ARG A 71 10.08 -8.31 -19.03
CA ARG A 71 8.98 -9.21 -18.65
C ARG A 71 7.86 -9.22 -19.70
N LEU A 72 7.49 -8.05 -20.20
CA LEU A 72 6.44 -7.89 -21.20
C LEU A 72 6.89 -8.35 -22.59
N GLU A 73 8.13 -8.08 -23.00
CA GLU A 73 8.68 -8.56 -24.28
C GLU A 73 8.74 -10.09 -24.37
N LEU A 74 8.90 -10.78 -23.24
CA LEU A 74 8.83 -12.24 -23.16
C LEU A 74 7.40 -12.79 -23.26
N GLN A 75 6.37 -11.94 -23.10
CA GLN A 75 4.98 -12.34 -23.32
C GLN A 75 4.68 -12.41 -24.81
N ARG A 76 3.89 -13.43 -25.20
CA ARG A 76 3.38 -13.55 -26.57
C ARG A 76 2.14 -12.67 -26.70
N PHE A 77 2.27 -11.58 -27.45
CA PHE A 77 1.12 -10.74 -27.85
C PHE A 77 0.50 -11.28 -29.13
N GLN A 78 -0.82 -11.24 -29.22
CA GLN A 78 -1.54 -11.64 -30.43
C GLN A 78 -1.60 -10.53 -31.47
N ASP A 79 -1.50 -9.26 -31.02
CA ASP A 79 -1.59 -8.05 -31.85
C ASP A 79 -0.46 -7.06 -31.51
N GLU A 80 0.02 -6.33 -32.52
CA GLU A 80 1.03 -5.28 -32.39
C GLU A 80 0.58 -4.15 -31.46
N ARG A 81 -0.73 -3.85 -31.45
CA ARG A 81 -1.30 -2.82 -30.55
C ARG A 81 -1.12 -3.19 -29.07
N GLU A 82 -1.32 -4.45 -28.71
CA GLU A 82 -1.14 -4.91 -27.32
C GLU A 82 0.33 -4.79 -26.90
N LYS A 83 1.24 -5.13 -27.82
CA LYS A 83 2.69 -4.98 -27.61
C LYS A 83 3.07 -3.52 -27.41
N GLU A 84 2.51 -2.60 -28.20
CA GLU A 84 2.78 -1.17 -28.05
C GLU A 84 2.30 -0.66 -26.67
N ILE A 85 1.07 -1.00 -26.28
CA ILE A 85 0.52 -0.67 -24.96
C ILE A 85 1.43 -1.21 -23.84
N ALA A 86 1.90 -2.45 -23.97
CA ALA A 86 2.80 -3.07 -23.01
C ALA A 86 4.10 -2.28 -22.84
N LEU A 87 4.74 -1.88 -23.95
CA LEU A 87 5.97 -1.09 -23.92
C LEU A 87 5.76 0.31 -23.32
N GLN A 88 4.62 0.95 -23.63
CA GLN A 88 4.26 2.23 -23.03
C GLN A 88 4.07 2.12 -21.51
N ILE A 89 3.37 1.07 -21.04
CA ILE A 89 3.15 0.81 -19.61
C ILE A 89 4.47 0.49 -18.88
N ALA A 90 5.38 -0.25 -19.51
CA ALA A 90 6.69 -0.54 -18.91
C ALA A 90 7.56 0.71 -18.76
N ALA A 91 7.51 1.64 -19.71
CA ALA A 91 8.26 2.87 -19.63
C ALA A 91 7.61 3.89 -18.66
N ASP A 92 6.28 3.96 -18.66
CA ASP A 92 5.49 4.84 -17.81
C ASP A 92 4.28 4.08 -17.24
N PRO A 93 4.32 3.64 -15.97
CA PRO A 93 3.23 2.88 -15.37
C PRO A 93 1.93 3.70 -15.28
N LEU A 94 1.98 5.03 -15.38
CA LEU A 94 0.77 5.85 -15.42
C LEU A 94 -0.10 5.52 -16.65
N LYS A 95 0.49 5.05 -17.75
CA LYS A 95 -0.26 4.62 -18.94
C LYS A 95 -1.22 3.47 -18.66
N ALA A 96 -0.98 2.67 -17.63
CA ALA A 96 -1.92 1.63 -17.23
C ALA A 96 -3.24 2.20 -16.70
N TYR A 97 -3.26 3.45 -16.23
CA TYR A 97 -4.49 4.17 -15.90
C TYR A 97 -5.26 4.54 -17.17
N ASP A 98 -4.57 5.09 -18.17
CA ASP A 98 -5.16 5.51 -19.45
C ASP A 98 -5.79 4.32 -20.20
N TYR A 99 -5.14 3.16 -20.14
CA TYR A 99 -5.62 1.89 -20.71
C TYR A 99 -6.41 1.03 -19.71
N GLY A 100 -6.78 1.60 -18.57
CA GLY A 100 -7.59 0.95 -17.54
C GLY A 100 -9.09 1.14 -17.78
N SER A 101 -9.88 0.60 -16.86
CA SER A 101 -11.35 0.67 -16.92
C SER A 101 -11.92 1.12 -15.59
N TRP A 102 -12.94 1.97 -15.62
CA TRP A 102 -13.69 2.30 -14.42
C TRP A 102 -14.44 1.08 -13.89
N PHE A 103 -14.43 0.94 -12.57
CA PHE A 103 -15.14 -0.09 -11.84
C PHE A 103 -15.90 0.53 -10.68
N THR A 104 -17.05 -0.08 -10.36
CA THR A 104 -17.95 0.42 -9.33
C THR A 104 -18.26 -0.70 -8.34
N ILE A 105 -18.19 -0.36 -7.06
CA ILE A 105 -18.74 -1.17 -5.97
C ILE A 105 -19.97 -0.45 -5.44
N SER A 106 -21.16 -0.98 -5.72
CA SER A 106 -22.41 -0.38 -5.25
C SER A 106 -23.21 -1.32 -4.38
N SER A 107 -23.70 -0.80 -3.25
CA SER A 107 -24.70 -1.49 -2.42
C SER A 107 -26.05 -1.71 -3.14
N LYS A 108 -26.26 -1.05 -4.29
CA LYS A 108 -27.47 -1.12 -5.11
C LYS A 108 -27.38 -2.17 -6.24
N ASP A 109 -26.21 -2.78 -6.42
CA ASP A 109 -25.98 -3.75 -7.50
C ASP A 109 -26.95 -4.94 -7.41
N LYS A 110 -27.38 -5.41 -8.59
CA LYS A 110 -28.34 -6.51 -8.71
C LYS A 110 -27.83 -7.80 -8.08
N ILE A 111 -26.51 -8.02 -8.09
CA ILE A 111 -25.85 -9.19 -7.50
C ILE A 111 -26.25 -9.42 -6.04
N TRP A 112 -26.48 -8.34 -5.27
CA TRP A 112 -26.90 -8.45 -3.88
C TRP A 112 -28.31 -8.99 -3.68
N LYS A 113 -29.12 -9.07 -4.75
CA LYS A 113 -30.51 -9.53 -4.71
C LYS A 113 -30.69 -10.95 -5.24
N GLU A 114 -29.67 -11.53 -5.86
CA GLU A 114 -29.74 -12.80 -6.60
C GLU A 114 -30.01 -14.00 -5.69
N ASP A 115 -29.31 -14.09 -4.56
CA ASP A 115 -29.42 -15.22 -3.65
C ASP A 115 -29.36 -14.83 -2.17
N LYS A 116 -29.67 -15.80 -1.29
CA LYS A 116 -29.73 -15.62 0.16
C LYS A 116 -28.35 -15.27 0.76
N ASN A 117 -27.28 -15.86 0.25
CA ASN A 117 -25.92 -15.58 0.73
C ASN A 117 -25.49 -14.17 0.35
N SER A 118 -25.76 -13.73 -0.88
CA SER A 118 -25.46 -12.36 -1.32
C SER A 118 -26.19 -11.32 -0.48
N LYS A 119 -27.47 -11.55 -0.16
CA LYS A 119 -28.24 -10.68 0.76
C LYS A 119 -27.64 -10.63 2.17
N GLU A 120 -27.26 -11.78 2.71
CA GLU A 120 -26.65 -11.88 4.04
C GLU A 120 -25.27 -11.22 4.09
N ASN A 121 -24.48 -11.36 3.03
CA ASN A 121 -23.19 -10.70 2.89
C ASN A 121 -23.35 -9.17 2.85
N LEU A 122 -24.29 -8.64 2.06
CA LEU A 122 -24.57 -7.20 2.06
C LEU A 122 -25.03 -6.72 3.44
N LYS A 123 -25.87 -7.48 4.14
CA LYS A 123 -26.29 -7.15 5.50
C LYS A 123 -25.09 -7.02 6.45
N LYS A 124 -24.18 -8.00 6.45
CA LYS A 124 -22.94 -7.96 7.23
C LYS A 124 -22.04 -6.78 6.85
N ILE A 125 -21.93 -6.48 5.56
CA ILE A 125 -21.18 -5.31 5.09
C ILE A 125 -21.77 -4.03 5.68
N ARG A 126 -23.09 -3.82 5.58
CA ARG A 126 -23.78 -2.65 6.16
C ARG A 126 -23.60 -2.56 7.68
N GLU A 127 -23.66 -3.68 8.37
CA GLU A 127 -23.42 -3.77 9.82
C GLU A 127 -21.96 -3.48 10.19
N ASN A 128 -20.99 -3.82 9.34
CA ASN A 128 -19.57 -3.54 9.59
C ASN A 128 -19.20 -2.11 9.23
N THR A 129 -19.66 -1.60 8.08
CA THR A 129 -19.34 -0.25 7.59
C THR A 129 -20.19 0.82 8.27
N GLY A 130 -21.43 0.53 8.63
CA GLY A 130 -22.39 1.52 9.12
C GLY A 130 -23.11 2.33 8.08
N PHE A 131 -22.97 1.95 6.82
CA PHE A 131 -23.72 2.53 5.72
C PHE A 131 -24.78 1.54 5.23
N LYS A 132 -26.01 2.02 5.09
CA LYS A 132 -27.12 1.34 4.40
C LYS A 132 -26.91 1.39 2.89
N GLU A 133 -26.51 2.55 2.38
CA GLU A 133 -26.15 2.76 0.98
C GLU A 133 -24.72 3.30 0.89
N PHE A 134 -23.99 2.82 -0.12
CA PHE A 134 -22.67 3.30 -0.51
C PHE A 134 -22.44 3.00 -1.99
N ASN A 135 -21.63 3.84 -2.62
CA ASN A 135 -21.11 3.69 -3.97
C ASN A 135 -19.64 4.13 -4.01
N ILE A 136 -18.77 3.31 -4.60
CA ILE A 136 -17.34 3.60 -4.76
C ILE A 136 -16.98 3.37 -6.22
N GLU A 137 -16.30 4.33 -6.84
CA GLU A 137 -15.79 4.22 -8.20
C GLU A 137 -14.28 4.41 -8.21
N TYR A 138 -13.55 3.59 -8.96
CA TYR A 138 -12.11 3.75 -9.16
C TYR A 138 -11.72 3.13 -10.51
N VAL A 139 -10.52 3.45 -10.99
CA VAL A 139 -9.96 2.82 -12.19
C VAL A 139 -9.25 1.53 -11.79
N ILE A 140 -9.64 0.43 -12.43
CA ILE A 140 -8.82 -0.78 -12.48
C ILE A 140 -7.73 -0.52 -13.53
N PRO A 141 -6.45 -0.45 -13.13
CA PRO A 141 -5.36 -0.30 -14.09
C PRO A 141 -5.30 -1.49 -15.05
N ASN A 142 -4.69 -1.27 -16.22
CA ASN A 142 -4.53 -2.30 -17.23
C ASN A 142 -3.89 -3.60 -16.65
N PRO A 143 -4.42 -4.79 -16.97
CA PRO A 143 -3.98 -6.06 -16.37
C PRO A 143 -2.53 -6.43 -16.68
N LEU A 144 -1.90 -5.79 -17.67
CA LEU A 144 -0.48 -5.97 -17.94
C LEU A 144 0.40 -5.59 -16.75
N ILE A 145 -0.03 -4.65 -15.88
CA ILE A 145 0.74 -4.27 -14.68
C ILE A 145 0.10 -4.76 -13.38
N PHE A 146 -1.23 -4.70 -13.24
CA PHE A 146 -1.92 -5.03 -12.00
C PHE A 146 -3.05 -6.00 -12.28
N THR A 147 -3.00 -7.19 -11.68
CA THR A 147 -4.11 -8.14 -11.75
C THR A 147 -5.12 -7.86 -10.65
N MET A 148 -6.41 -7.78 -11.02
CA MET A 148 -7.49 -7.69 -10.04
C MET A 148 -7.75 -9.06 -9.42
N LEU A 149 -7.40 -9.23 -8.15
CA LEU A 149 -7.65 -10.46 -7.39
C LEU A 149 -9.05 -10.47 -6.77
N SER A 150 -9.57 -9.30 -6.43
CA SER A 150 -10.96 -9.07 -6.01
C SER A 150 -11.34 -7.62 -6.24
N ALA A 151 -12.62 -7.28 -6.06
CA ALA A 151 -13.09 -5.90 -6.07
C ALA A 151 -12.37 -5.01 -5.03
N HIS A 152 -11.66 -5.57 -4.05
CA HIS A 152 -10.96 -4.78 -3.04
C HIS A 152 -9.44 -4.90 -3.14
N LYS A 153 -8.91 -5.69 -4.08
CA LYS A 153 -7.48 -6.02 -4.13
C LYS A 153 -6.93 -6.11 -5.55
N PHE A 154 -5.90 -5.32 -5.82
CA PHE A 154 -5.02 -5.48 -6.99
C PHE A 154 -3.66 -5.97 -6.55
N GLN A 155 -3.00 -6.75 -7.40
CA GLN A 155 -1.65 -7.23 -7.16
C GLN A 155 -0.79 -7.08 -8.40
N ASN A 156 0.42 -6.57 -8.19
CA ASN A 156 1.53 -6.66 -9.12
C ASN A 156 2.62 -7.53 -8.47
N VAL A 157 3.25 -8.40 -9.26
CA VAL A 157 4.42 -9.18 -8.84
C VAL A 157 5.54 -8.90 -9.85
N SER A 158 6.66 -8.36 -9.39
CA SER A 158 7.81 -8.09 -10.22
C SER A 158 8.67 -9.35 -10.43
N PRO A 159 9.52 -9.39 -11.47
CA PRO A 159 10.41 -10.52 -11.73
C PRO A 159 11.41 -10.84 -10.60
N ASP A 160 11.78 -9.83 -9.81
CA ASP A 160 12.70 -9.93 -8.67
C ASP A 160 12.01 -10.26 -7.34
N GLY A 161 10.72 -10.63 -7.37
CA GLY A 161 9.99 -11.17 -6.23
C GLY A 161 9.23 -10.14 -5.39
N VAL A 162 9.29 -8.85 -5.72
CA VAL A 162 8.51 -7.81 -5.02
C VAL A 162 7.03 -7.93 -5.38
N LYS A 163 6.19 -8.05 -4.36
CA LYS A 163 4.74 -7.97 -4.47
C LYS A 163 4.29 -6.57 -4.08
N ALA A 164 3.48 -5.95 -4.93
CA ALA A 164 2.79 -4.71 -4.64
C ALA A 164 1.29 -4.97 -4.64
N ASP A 165 0.65 -4.82 -3.47
CA ASP A 165 -0.79 -4.97 -3.30
C ASP A 165 -1.45 -3.62 -3.05
N ILE A 166 -2.56 -3.36 -3.72
CA ILE A 166 -3.44 -2.20 -3.46
C ILE A 166 -4.74 -2.73 -2.87
N TYR A 167 -5.13 -2.24 -1.69
CA TYR A 167 -6.34 -2.59 -0.99
C TYR A 167 -7.28 -1.40 -0.90
N ILE A 168 -8.45 -1.50 -1.52
CA ILE A 168 -9.49 -0.47 -1.48
C ILE A 168 -10.55 -0.89 -0.46
N TYR A 169 -10.56 -0.21 0.68
CA TYR A 169 -11.53 -0.48 1.74
C TYR A 169 -12.83 0.30 1.51
N LEU A 170 -13.95 -0.30 1.94
CA LEU A 170 -15.22 0.40 1.99
C LEU A 170 -15.17 1.53 3.04
N PRO A 171 -15.91 2.64 2.85
CA PRO A 171 -16.09 3.67 3.85
C PRO A 171 -16.59 3.10 5.17
N VAL A 172 -16.06 3.60 6.29
CA VAL A 172 -16.49 3.18 7.63
C VAL A 172 -17.03 4.38 8.40
N TYR A 173 -18.29 4.30 8.80
CA TYR A 173 -18.97 5.29 9.62
C TYR A 173 -18.55 5.19 11.09
N ASN A 174 -18.36 6.33 11.74
CA ASN A 174 -17.99 6.42 13.14
C ASN A 174 -19.15 6.13 14.10
N LYS A 175 -19.60 4.87 14.17
CA LYS A 175 -20.72 4.45 15.02
C LYS A 175 -20.54 4.73 16.51
N ASN A 176 -19.29 4.88 16.94
CA ASN A 176 -18.90 4.97 18.33
C ASN A 176 -18.53 6.41 18.75
N ASN A 177 -18.64 7.39 17.85
CA ASN A 177 -18.23 8.78 18.10
C ASN A 177 -16.81 8.90 18.67
N VAL A 178 -15.88 8.08 18.16
CA VAL A 178 -14.46 8.16 18.56
C VAL A 178 -13.78 9.28 17.79
N GLU A 179 -12.94 10.06 18.45
CA GLU A 179 -12.13 11.07 17.76
C GLU A 179 -11.09 10.38 16.87
N PHE A 180 -11.05 10.75 15.58
CA PHE A 180 -10.01 10.30 14.66
C PHE A 180 -8.89 11.35 14.62
N ASP A 181 -7.80 11.07 15.32
CA ASP A 181 -6.58 11.87 15.28
C ASP A 181 -5.44 11.07 14.64
N PHE A 182 -5.36 11.14 13.31
CA PHE A 182 -4.36 10.40 12.55
C PHE A 182 -2.93 10.80 12.86
N GLU A 183 -2.69 12.08 13.17
CA GLU A 183 -1.35 12.55 13.50
C GLU A 183 -0.92 11.95 14.84
N LYS A 184 -1.81 11.99 15.84
CA LYS A 184 -1.57 11.34 17.13
C LYS A 184 -1.42 9.81 17.01
N ASP A 185 -2.28 9.15 16.24
CA ASP A 185 -2.20 7.70 16.01
C ASP A 185 -0.89 7.32 15.32
N PHE A 186 -0.43 8.14 14.37
CA PHE A 186 0.88 7.97 13.73
C PHE A 186 2.03 8.18 14.71
N GLU A 187 1.94 9.18 15.60
CA GLU A 187 2.98 9.44 16.61
C GLU A 187 3.11 8.29 17.63
N ASN A 188 2.00 7.62 17.96
CA ASN A 188 2.00 6.48 18.88
C ASN A 188 2.74 5.23 18.35
N VAL A 189 3.03 5.16 17.05
CA VAL A 189 3.82 4.04 16.49
C VAL A 189 5.30 4.21 16.84
N VAL A 190 5.86 3.23 17.55
CA VAL A 190 7.26 3.23 17.99
C VAL A 190 8.15 2.59 16.90
N VAL A 191 9.18 3.31 16.48
CA VAL A 191 10.22 2.85 15.56
C VAL A 191 11.39 2.30 16.38
N GLY A 192 12.04 1.25 15.88
CA GLY A 192 13.17 0.61 16.55
C GLY A 192 12.76 -0.44 17.60
N SER A 193 11.49 -0.85 17.61
CA SER A 193 10.96 -1.86 18.53
C SER A 193 10.10 -2.89 17.81
N GLU A 194 10.16 -4.13 18.29
CA GLU A 194 9.24 -5.19 17.89
C GLU A 194 7.89 -4.99 18.58
N VAL A 195 6.81 -5.04 17.80
CA VAL A 195 5.44 -4.97 18.29
C VAL A 195 4.62 -6.14 17.76
N GLU A 196 3.66 -6.61 18.56
CA GLU A 196 2.70 -7.61 18.11
C GLU A 196 1.51 -6.91 17.45
N GLN A 197 1.24 -7.27 16.20
CA GLN A 197 0.12 -6.75 15.44
C GLN A 197 -0.60 -7.90 14.73
N VAL A 198 -1.91 -7.74 14.57
CA VAL A 198 -2.72 -8.67 13.79
C VAL A 198 -2.54 -8.39 12.29
N ASP A 199 -2.29 -9.44 11.51
CA ASP A 199 -2.18 -9.38 10.05
C ASP A 199 -3.56 -9.27 9.36
N ASP A 200 -3.57 -9.16 8.02
CA ASP A 200 -4.83 -9.08 7.27
C ASP A 200 -5.65 -10.38 7.29
N GLN A 201 -5.10 -11.48 7.82
CA GLN A 201 -5.78 -12.77 8.04
C GLN A 201 -6.24 -12.97 9.49
N ASN A 202 -6.17 -11.91 10.29
CA ASN A 202 -6.52 -11.92 11.71
C ASN A 202 -5.61 -12.82 12.57
N LYS A 203 -4.34 -13.00 12.17
CA LYS A 203 -3.31 -13.73 12.92
C LYS A 203 -2.33 -12.76 13.56
N LEU A 204 -1.95 -13.02 14.80
CA LEU A 204 -0.94 -12.24 15.48
C LEU A 204 0.44 -12.49 14.85
N ARG A 205 1.13 -11.42 14.50
CA ARG A 205 2.51 -11.44 14.01
C ARG A 205 3.36 -10.40 14.73
N LYS A 206 4.64 -10.70 14.87
CA LYS A 206 5.65 -9.78 15.41
C LYS A 206 6.24 -8.99 14.25
N ILE A 207 6.22 -7.68 14.37
CA ILE A 207 6.70 -6.74 13.35
C ILE A 207 7.70 -5.80 14.00
N PHE A 208 8.82 -5.58 13.35
CA PHE A 208 9.76 -4.53 13.71
C PHE A 208 9.61 -3.35 12.73
N PHE A 209 9.38 -2.15 13.26
CA PHE A 209 9.30 -0.94 12.45
C PHE A 209 10.67 -0.26 12.37
N HIS A 210 11.19 -0.14 11.16
CA HIS A 210 12.46 0.52 10.88
C HIS A 210 12.33 2.03 10.70
N LYS A 211 11.21 2.46 10.12
CA LYS A 211 10.96 3.86 9.78
C LYS A 211 9.48 4.13 9.65
N LYS A 212 9.07 5.34 9.99
CA LYS A 212 7.73 5.87 9.69
C LYS A 212 7.84 7.27 9.06
N GLU A 213 6.93 7.59 8.15
CA GLU A 213 6.81 8.93 7.55
C GLU A 213 5.34 9.32 7.41
N LEU A 214 5.02 10.60 7.58
CA LEU A 214 3.68 11.14 7.38
C LEU A 214 3.72 12.26 6.35
N ASN A 215 2.89 12.17 5.31
CA ASN A 215 2.82 13.15 4.23
C ASN A 215 1.36 13.52 3.93
N ARG A 216 1.15 14.68 3.31
CA ARG A 216 -0.14 15.00 2.69
C ARG A 216 -0.33 14.21 1.39
N ALA A 217 -1.57 13.83 1.09
CA ALA A 217 -1.93 13.15 -0.15
C ALA A 217 -3.36 13.50 -0.57
N THR A 218 -3.65 13.43 -1.86
CA THR A 218 -5.01 13.53 -2.40
C THR A 218 -5.66 12.15 -2.42
N ILE A 219 -6.82 12.01 -1.80
CA ILE A 219 -7.52 10.74 -1.61
C ILE A 219 -8.99 10.99 -1.91
N TYR A 220 -9.55 10.27 -2.88
CA TYR A 220 -10.91 10.50 -3.37
C TYR A 220 -11.19 11.97 -3.75
N GLY A 221 -10.21 12.65 -4.35
CA GLY A 221 -10.27 14.07 -4.71
C GLY A 221 -10.13 15.06 -3.55
N ILE A 222 -9.87 14.58 -2.32
CA ILE A 222 -9.82 15.41 -1.11
C ILE A 222 -8.44 15.32 -0.43
N ASN A 223 -8.02 16.39 0.24
CA ASN A 223 -6.77 16.40 1.01
C ASN A 223 -6.88 15.48 2.25
N GLY A 224 -5.99 14.50 2.34
CA GLY A 224 -5.81 13.63 3.50
C GLY A 224 -4.34 13.37 3.80
N TYR A 225 -4.05 12.19 4.32
CA TYR A 225 -2.72 11.80 4.77
C TYR A 225 -2.27 10.47 4.15
N ARG A 226 -0.98 10.36 3.87
CA ARG A 226 -0.28 9.09 3.60
C ARG A 226 0.70 8.84 4.72
N SER A 227 0.41 7.85 5.56
CA SER A 227 1.39 7.29 6.49
C SER A 227 2.17 6.17 5.80
N THR A 228 3.49 6.21 5.83
CA THR A 228 4.37 5.17 5.35
C THR A 228 5.02 4.49 6.55
N TYR A 229 5.02 3.16 6.56
CA TYR A 229 5.74 2.34 7.54
C TYR A 229 6.66 1.39 6.81
N ILE A 230 7.94 1.39 7.16
CA ILE A 230 8.91 0.40 6.72
C ILE A 230 9.11 -0.59 7.85
N TRP A 231 8.92 -1.86 7.55
CA TRP A 231 8.81 -2.89 8.55
C TRP A 231 9.41 -4.20 8.06
N GLU A 232 9.77 -5.06 9.00
CA GLU A 232 10.11 -6.45 8.75
C GLU A 232 9.39 -7.36 9.75
N ASP A 233 9.05 -8.58 9.34
CA ASP A 233 8.65 -9.65 10.25
C ASP A 233 9.63 -10.83 10.16
N LYS A 234 9.24 -12.03 10.60
CA LYS A 234 10.13 -13.19 10.56
C LYS A 234 10.49 -13.62 9.12
N LEU A 235 9.61 -13.38 8.16
CA LEU A 235 9.69 -13.96 6.81
C LEU A 235 9.84 -12.90 5.72
N GLU A 236 9.27 -11.71 5.95
CA GLU A 236 9.13 -10.70 4.91
C GLU A 236 9.70 -9.35 5.34
N ASP A 237 10.26 -8.64 4.36
CA ASP A 237 10.46 -7.19 4.42
C ASP A 237 9.29 -6.49 3.74
N GLY A 238 8.91 -5.32 4.23
CA GLY A 238 7.78 -4.60 3.65
C GLY A 238 7.76 -3.09 3.88
N ILE A 239 7.07 -2.41 2.96
CA ILE A 239 6.72 -1.00 3.02
C ILE A 239 5.21 -0.89 2.87
N THR A 240 4.52 -0.33 3.86
CA THR A 240 3.07 -0.09 3.82
C THR A 240 2.80 1.41 3.76
N ASN A 241 2.12 1.86 2.71
CA ASN A 241 1.51 3.18 2.60
C ASN A 241 0.01 3.08 2.91
N ASN A 242 -0.45 3.74 3.97
CA ASN A 242 -1.88 3.89 4.23
C ASN A 242 -2.31 5.31 3.86
N TYR A 243 -3.19 5.42 2.88
CA TYR A 243 -3.84 6.65 2.45
C TYR A 243 -5.17 6.77 3.18
N GLN A 244 -5.28 7.79 4.04
CA GLN A 244 -6.42 7.96 4.92
C GLN A 244 -6.98 9.39 4.86
N TYR A 245 -8.30 9.46 4.87
CA TYR A 245 -9.04 10.71 5.02
C TYR A 245 -10.26 10.47 5.90
N THR A 246 -10.56 11.42 6.78
CA THR A 246 -11.75 11.41 7.62
C THR A 246 -12.59 12.65 7.30
N VAL A 247 -13.86 12.43 7.00
CA VAL A 247 -14.88 13.47 7.04
C VAL A 247 -15.34 13.62 8.47
N GLU A 248 -15.20 14.82 9.04
CA GLU A 248 -15.53 15.17 10.43
C GLU A 248 -14.75 14.34 11.48
N LYS A 249 -13.74 14.98 12.11
CA LYS A 249 -12.81 14.32 13.05
C LYS A 249 -13.46 13.81 14.34
N LEU A 250 -14.62 14.33 14.71
CA LEU A 250 -15.36 13.98 15.92
C LEU A 250 -16.85 13.85 15.59
N GLY A 251 -17.52 12.84 16.14
CA GLY A 251 -18.96 12.61 15.93
C GLY A 251 -19.27 11.74 14.72
N ASN A 252 -20.34 12.09 13.98
CA ASN A 252 -20.97 11.30 12.92
C ASN A 252 -20.18 11.28 11.58
N GLY A 253 -18.86 11.35 11.67
CA GLY A 253 -17.96 11.31 10.53
C GLY A 253 -17.80 9.91 9.92
N TYR A 254 -16.99 9.84 8.86
CA TYR A 254 -16.58 8.57 8.27
C TYR A 254 -15.14 8.60 7.78
N GLN A 255 -14.53 7.41 7.72
CA GLN A 255 -13.17 7.20 7.27
C GLN A 255 -13.14 6.55 5.89
N LEU A 256 -12.24 7.02 5.05
CA LEU A 256 -11.80 6.38 3.81
C LEU A 256 -10.36 5.90 3.98
N LEU A 257 -10.08 4.67 3.52
CA LEU A 257 -8.77 4.05 3.61
C LEU A 257 -8.43 3.33 2.30
N VAL A 258 -7.24 3.60 1.78
CA VAL A 258 -6.58 2.73 0.80
C VAL A 258 -5.23 2.32 1.38
N LYS A 259 -4.93 1.02 1.41
CA LYS A 259 -3.63 0.50 1.84
C LYS A 259 -2.86 0.03 0.61
N VAL A 260 -1.59 0.38 0.52
CA VAL A 260 -0.69 -0.12 -0.52
C VAL A 260 0.51 -0.75 0.17
N ARG A 261 0.78 -2.01 -0.12
CA ARG A 261 1.87 -2.76 0.50
C ARG A 261 2.83 -3.27 -0.56
N TYR A 262 4.10 -2.94 -0.39
CA TYR A 262 5.23 -3.52 -1.14
C TYR A 262 5.92 -4.49 -0.19
N TYR A 263 6.11 -5.74 -0.58
CA TYR A 263 6.68 -6.75 0.30
C TYR A 263 7.28 -7.92 -0.48
N GLY A 264 8.16 -8.66 0.18
CA GLY A 264 8.78 -9.85 -0.40
C GLY A 264 9.49 -10.69 0.65
N ASN A 265 9.88 -11.90 0.27
CA ASN A 265 10.64 -12.78 1.14
C ASN A 265 12.04 -12.19 1.39
N LYS A 266 12.49 -12.15 2.65
CA LYS A 266 13.82 -11.65 3.03
C LYS A 266 14.98 -12.36 2.33
N SER A 267 14.79 -13.60 1.89
CA SER A 267 15.83 -14.32 1.14
C SER A 267 16.00 -13.83 -0.31
N GLU A 268 15.06 -13.03 -0.82
CA GLU A 268 14.97 -12.64 -2.23
C GLU A 268 14.90 -11.11 -2.42
N VAL A 269 14.26 -10.42 -1.48
CA VAL A 269 13.90 -9.00 -1.56
C VAL A 269 14.50 -8.25 -0.37
N ASP A 270 15.08 -7.09 -0.66
CA ASP A 270 15.59 -6.12 0.30
C ASP A 270 14.84 -4.79 0.20
N PHE A 271 15.13 -3.84 1.10
CA PHE A 271 14.49 -2.53 1.09
C PHE A 271 14.81 -1.67 -0.14
N GLU A 272 15.96 -1.85 -0.80
CA GLU A 272 16.31 -1.10 -2.02
C GLU A 272 15.38 -1.50 -3.17
N LYS A 273 15.14 -2.81 -3.36
CA LYS A 273 14.15 -3.33 -4.33
C LYS A 273 12.74 -2.85 -4.01
N LEU A 274 12.33 -2.89 -2.74
CA LEU A 274 11.01 -2.43 -2.30
C LEU A 274 10.80 -0.95 -2.59
N GLU A 275 11.77 -0.10 -2.25
CA GLU A 275 11.72 1.34 -2.52
C GLU A 275 11.73 1.64 -4.02
N GLY A 276 12.54 0.92 -4.81
CA GLY A 276 12.57 1.04 -6.26
C GLY A 276 11.21 0.73 -6.89
N ARG A 277 10.58 -0.39 -6.49
CA ARG A 277 9.25 -0.76 -6.99
C ARG A 277 8.17 0.21 -6.54
N ARG A 278 8.24 0.65 -5.29
CA ARG A 278 7.35 1.67 -4.73
C ARG A 278 7.44 2.97 -5.51
N TYR A 279 8.65 3.45 -5.79
CA TYR A 279 8.88 4.68 -6.53
C TYR A 279 8.38 4.58 -7.98
N TYR A 280 8.69 3.47 -8.66
CA TYR A 280 8.20 3.19 -10.02
C TYR A 280 6.67 3.21 -10.10
N LEU A 281 5.96 2.49 -9.23
CA LEU A 281 4.49 2.39 -9.26
C LEU A 281 3.76 3.60 -8.67
N LYS A 282 4.45 4.49 -7.96
CA LYS A 282 3.86 5.60 -7.21
C LYS A 282 2.93 6.49 -8.06
N PRO A 283 3.30 6.96 -9.26
CA PRO A 283 2.44 7.84 -10.05
C PRO A 283 1.09 7.20 -10.39
N LEU A 284 1.11 5.93 -10.79
CA LEU A 284 -0.10 5.16 -11.09
C LEU A 284 -0.97 4.99 -9.84
N VAL A 285 -0.37 4.54 -8.74
CA VAL A 285 -1.07 4.29 -7.47
C VAL A 285 -1.72 5.57 -6.94
N GLU A 286 -0.97 6.67 -6.89
CA GLU A 286 -1.47 7.96 -6.42
C GLU A 286 -2.57 8.49 -7.34
N LYS A 287 -2.48 8.29 -8.65
CA LYS A 287 -3.54 8.66 -9.59
C LYS A 287 -4.84 7.90 -9.32
N ILE A 288 -4.78 6.57 -9.17
CA ILE A 288 -5.95 5.72 -8.87
C ILE A 288 -6.64 6.20 -7.59
N ILE A 289 -5.87 6.44 -6.53
CA ILE A 289 -6.40 6.85 -5.22
C ILE A 289 -6.98 8.27 -5.27
N ALA A 290 -6.30 9.19 -5.96
CA ALA A 290 -6.71 10.59 -6.04
C ALA A 290 -7.97 10.78 -6.89
N THR A 291 -8.19 9.97 -7.93
CA THR A 291 -9.35 10.10 -8.82
C THR A 291 -10.53 9.20 -8.45
N ALA A 292 -10.35 8.28 -7.50
CA ALA A 292 -11.45 7.48 -6.97
C ALA A 292 -12.58 8.38 -6.43
N LYS A 293 -13.80 7.86 -6.41
CA LYS A 293 -14.98 8.59 -5.95
C LYS A 293 -15.75 7.77 -4.93
N VAL A 294 -16.34 8.46 -3.98
CA VAL A 294 -17.32 7.91 -3.04
C VAL A 294 -18.59 8.74 -3.13
N SER A 295 -19.74 8.08 -3.20
CA SER A 295 -21.05 8.72 -3.31
C SER A 295 -22.14 7.85 -2.68
N ASP A 296 -23.38 8.36 -2.66
CA ASP A 296 -24.57 7.66 -2.16
C ASP A 296 -24.42 7.09 -0.74
N LEU A 297 -23.69 7.80 0.13
CA LEU A 297 -23.50 7.39 1.52
C LEU A 297 -24.77 7.67 2.34
N GLU A 298 -25.52 6.63 2.67
CA GLU A 298 -26.64 6.70 3.61
C GLU A 298 -26.31 5.92 4.88
N ILE A 299 -26.31 6.58 6.05
CA ILE A 299 -26.01 5.95 7.32
C ILE A 299 -27.07 4.90 7.67
N LEU A 300 -26.64 3.72 8.13
CA LEU A 300 -27.51 2.70 8.68
C LEU A 300 -28.03 3.18 10.06
N LYS A 301 -29.25 3.71 10.09
CA LYS A 301 -29.93 4.07 11.34
C LYS A 301 -30.16 2.80 12.18
N LYS A 302 -29.82 2.88 13.46
CA LYS A 302 -30.06 1.84 14.46
C LYS A 302 -31.55 1.74 14.79
#